data_AF-A0AAE0VDY1-F1
#
_entry.id   AF-A0AAE0VDY1-F1
#
_cell.length_a   1.000
_cell.length_b   1.000
_cell.length_c   1.000
_cell.angle_alpha   90.00
_cell.angle_beta   90.00
_cell.angle_gamma   90.00
#
_symmetry.space_group_name_H-M   'P 1'
#
loop_
_entity.id
_entity.type
_entity.pdbx_description
1 polymer ?
#
loop_
_entity_poly.entity_id
_entity_poly.type
_entity_poly.pdbx_seq_one_letter_code
_entity_poly.pdbx_strand_id
1 'polypeptide(L)'
;TMAQKINEANEHIAKAEKYLKTSFMKWKPDYDSAASEYAKAAVAFKNAKQLEEAKDAYLLEAEAHTNNKTALEQAGMMLKDMQRLPEAIQYIEKASMMYIENGTPDTAAMALDRAGKLIEPVDLSKAVDLYQKAASVFENEERLRQAVELLGKASRLLVRQKKFDEAVVSIQKEKNMYRDIENYPTCFKKTIAQVLVHLHRADYVAADKCVRESYSIPGFSGSEDCIALEQLLQGYDQQDEDQVARVCNSPLFKYMDNDYAKLAITLNVPGGGKKKKATAAPGDGGANSAADKPEEDEDEYAGGLC
;
A
#
# COMPACT_ATOMS: atom_id res chain seq x y z
N THR A 1 -21.70 -10.37 38.56
CA THR A 1 -21.37 -8.93 38.42
C THR A 1 -19.98 -8.78 37.84
N MET A 2 -19.59 -7.62 37.33
CA MET A 2 -18.22 -7.39 36.80
C MET A 2 -17.16 -7.69 37.86
N ALA A 3 -17.37 -7.25 39.10
CA ALA A 3 -16.47 -7.53 40.22
C ALA A 3 -16.28 -9.04 40.51
N GLN A 4 -17.35 -9.85 40.40
CA GLN A 4 -17.23 -11.30 40.55
C GLN A 4 -16.36 -11.92 39.46
N LYS A 5 -16.48 -11.45 38.21
CA LYS A 5 -15.67 -11.94 37.08
C LYS A 5 -14.20 -11.55 37.21
N ILE A 6 -13.90 -10.37 37.74
CA ILE A 6 -12.52 -9.95 38.05
C ILE A 6 -11.92 -10.84 39.14
N ASN A 7 -12.67 -11.13 40.21
CA ASN A 7 -12.19 -12.02 41.27
C ASN A 7 -11.94 -13.44 40.76
N GLU A 8 -12.88 -13.99 39.97
CA GLU A 8 -12.71 -15.29 39.30
C GLU A 8 -11.46 -15.32 38.42
N ALA A 9 -11.20 -14.25 37.65
CA ALA A 9 -10.00 -14.13 36.83
C ALA A 9 -8.72 -14.16 37.69
N ASN A 10 -8.66 -13.38 38.77
CA ASN A 10 -7.52 -13.35 39.68
C ASN A 10 -7.27 -14.69 40.38
N GLU A 11 -8.33 -15.44 40.71
CA GLU A 11 -8.20 -16.80 41.24
C GLU A 11 -7.56 -17.75 40.22
N HIS A 12 -7.93 -17.63 38.95
CA HIS A 12 -7.32 -18.40 37.86
C HIS A 12 -5.86 -18.02 37.64
N ILE A 13 -5.49 -16.73 37.69
CA ILE A 13 -4.09 -16.28 37.64
C ILE A 13 -3.27 -16.92 38.78
N ALA A 14 -3.77 -16.85 40.03
CA ALA A 14 -3.08 -17.42 41.18
C ALA A 14 -2.92 -18.96 41.07
N LYS A 15 -3.90 -19.66 40.49
CA LYS A 15 -3.81 -21.11 40.22
C LYS A 15 -2.76 -21.39 39.15
N ALA A 16 -2.72 -20.61 38.07
CA ALA A 16 -1.72 -20.74 37.01
C ALA A 16 -0.30 -20.59 37.56
N GLU A 17 -0.04 -19.54 38.35
CA GLU A 17 1.26 -19.32 38.99
C GLU A 17 1.65 -20.47 39.93
N LYS A 18 0.67 -21.07 40.63
CA LYS A 18 0.92 -22.25 41.47
C LYS A 18 1.31 -23.47 40.62
N TYR A 19 0.73 -23.65 39.44
CA TYR A 19 1.15 -24.71 38.52
C TYR A 19 2.56 -24.49 37.97
N LEU A 20 3.00 -23.24 37.82
CA LEU A 20 4.36 -22.94 37.36
C LEU A 20 5.44 -23.14 38.44
N LYS A 21 5.07 -23.11 39.73
CA LYS A 21 6.02 -23.34 40.82
C LYS A 21 6.57 -24.78 40.82
N THR A 22 7.88 -24.88 40.99
CA THR A 22 8.60 -26.14 41.24
C THR A 22 8.82 -26.36 42.72
N SER A 23 9.05 -27.60 43.12
CA SER A 23 9.30 -28.01 44.50
C SER A 23 10.19 -29.26 44.51
N PHE A 24 10.67 -29.69 45.68
CA PHE A 24 11.46 -30.92 45.85
C PHE A 24 10.77 -32.18 45.29
N MET A 25 9.44 -32.17 45.12
CA MET A 25 8.66 -33.25 44.50
C MET A 25 8.24 -32.98 43.04
N LYS A 26 8.37 -31.74 42.56
CA LYS A 26 7.98 -31.32 41.20
C LYS A 26 9.09 -30.48 40.56
N TRP A 27 9.89 -31.12 39.71
CA TRP A 27 11.14 -30.53 39.22
C TRP A 27 10.95 -29.77 37.91
N LYS A 28 9.77 -29.90 37.28
CA LYS A 28 9.38 -29.17 36.07
C LYS A 28 8.04 -28.46 36.31
N PRO A 29 7.89 -27.19 35.88
CA PRO A 29 6.60 -26.50 35.87
C PRO A 29 5.53 -27.30 35.10
N ASP A 30 4.28 -27.17 35.51
CA ASP A 30 3.14 -27.74 34.77
C ASP A 30 2.56 -26.66 33.88
N TYR A 31 3.17 -26.56 32.69
CA TYR A 31 2.84 -25.55 31.68
C TYR A 31 1.43 -25.75 31.11
N ASP A 32 1.00 -26.99 30.91
CA ASP A 32 -0.31 -27.32 30.35
C ASP A 32 -1.45 -26.82 31.26
N SER A 33 -1.35 -27.13 32.56
CA SER A 33 -2.34 -26.68 33.54
C SER A 33 -2.29 -25.16 33.72
N ALA A 34 -1.08 -24.56 33.75
CA ALA A 34 -0.93 -23.12 33.87
C ALA A 34 -1.61 -22.36 32.73
N ALA A 35 -1.37 -22.78 31.50
CA ALA A 35 -1.96 -22.16 30.33
C ALA A 35 -3.49 -22.32 30.28
N SER A 36 -4.03 -23.48 30.68
CA SER A 36 -5.48 -23.67 30.79
C SER A 36 -6.12 -22.69 31.78
N GLU A 37 -5.45 -22.42 32.91
CA GLU A 37 -5.92 -21.43 33.88
C GLU A 37 -5.75 -19.99 33.36
N TYR A 38 -4.66 -19.66 32.66
CA TYR A 38 -4.51 -18.35 32.00
C TYR A 38 -5.59 -18.09 30.96
N ALA A 39 -5.98 -19.09 30.15
CA ALA A 39 -7.07 -18.98 29.19
C ALA A 39 -8.41 -18.64 29.88
N LYS A 40 -8.72 -19.30 31.00
CA LYS A 40 -9.93 -19.01 31.79
C LYS A 40 -9.89 -17.60 32.38
N ALA A 41 -8.73 -17.17 32.90
CA ALA A 41 -8.54 -15.82 33.40
C ALA A 41 -8.78 -14.78 32.30
N ALA A 42 -8.21 -14.99 31.11
CA ALA A 42 -8.35 -14.08 29.97
C ALA A 42 -9.82 -13.92 29.54
N VAL A 43 -10.58 -15.02 29.48
CA VAL A 43 -12.03 -14.98 29.18
C VAL A 43 -12.80 -14.26 30.28
N ALA A 44 -12.47 -14.48 31.56
CA ALA A 44 -13.12 -13.81 32.68
C ALA A 44 -12.85 -12.29 32.69
N PHE A 45 -11.60 -11.86 32.45
CA PHE A 45 -11.23 -10.45 32.29
C PHE A 45 -11.94 -9.81 31.09
N LYS A 46 -11.97 -10.48 29.94
CA LYS A 46 -12.68 -10.03 28.74
C LYS A 46 -14.18 -9.80 29.02
N ASN A 47 -14.83 -10.75 29.70
CA ASN A 47 -16.24 -10.63 30.08
C ASN A 47 -16.49 -9.50 31.10
N ALA A 48 -15.48 -9.15 31.91
CA ALA A 48 -15.51 -8.00 32.80
C ALA A 48 -15.11 -6.66 32.13
N LYS A 49 -14.87 -6.67 30.80
CA LYS A 49 -14.37 -5.53 30.02
C LYS A 49 -13.01 -4.98 30.47
N GLN A 50 -12.21 -5.81 31.15
CA GLN A 50 -10.82 -5.52 31.52
C GLN A 50 -9.93 -6.01 30.39
N LEU A 51 -9.84 -5.22 29.31
CA LEU A 51 -9.19 -5.64 28.06
C LEU A 51 -7.67 -5.73 28.17
N GLU A 52 -7.05 -4.89 29.01
CA GLU A 52 -5.60 -4.89 29.22
C GLU A 52 -5.17 -6.17 29.94
N GLU A 53 -5.87 -6.50 31.02
CA GLU A 53 -5.66 -7.69 31.82
C GLU A 53 -6.01 -8.96 31.05
N ALA A 54 -7.04 -8.92 30.20
CA ALA A 54 -7.36 -10.02 29.29
C ALA A 54 -6.22 -10.25 28.29
N LYS A 55 -5.66 -9.18 27.71
CA LYS A 55 -4.50 -9.24 26.82
C LYS A 55 -3.30 -9.86 27.55
N ASP A 56 -2.95 -9.37 28.75
CA ASP A 56 -1.83 -9.91 29.52
C ASP A 56 -2.02 -11.40 29.86
N ALA A 57 -3.24 -11.81 30.23
CA ALA A 57 -3.55 -13.21 30.49
C ALA A 57 -3.41 -14.10 29.24
N TYR A 58 -3.82 -13.63 28.06
CA TYR A 58 -3.58 -14.36 26.80
C TYR A 58 -2.08 -14.45 26.45
N LEU A 59 -1.28 -13.43 26.78
CA LEU A 59 0.17 -13.49 26.58
C LEU A 59 0.83 -14.52 27.50
N LEU A 60 0.40 -14.57 28.77
CA LEU A 60 0.84 -15.59 29.71
C LEU A 60 0.43 -17.01 29.27
N GLU A 61 -0.77 -17.17 28.70
CA GLU A 61 -1.20 -18.42 28.08
C GLU A 61 -0.27 -18.81 26.91
N ALA A 62 0.07 -17.86 26.04
CA ALA A 62 0.96 -18.07 24.90
C ALA A 62 2.40 -18.40 25.31
N GLU A 63 2.88 -17.87 26.43
CA GLU A 63 4.21 -18.17 26.98
C GLU A 63 4.24 -19.53 27.66
N ALA A 64 3.20 -19.87 28.42
CA ALA A 64 3.09 -21.14 29.10
C ALA A 64 3.00 -22.30 28.10
N HIS A 65 2.17 -22.17 27.07
CA HIS A 65 2.16 -23.09 25.93
C HIS A 65 3.07 -22.57 24.83
N THR A 66 4.36 -22.92 24.88
CA THR A 66 5.28 -22.68 23.75
C THR A 66 4.62 -23.24 22.49
N ASN A 67 4.24 -22.37 21.54
CA ASN A 67 3.46 -22.67 20.33
C ASN A 67 1.94 -22.41 20.34
N ASN A 68 1.37 -21.73 21.34
CA ASN A 68 -0.06 -21.34 21.32
C ASN A 68 -0.33 -20.05 20.52
N LYS A 69 -0.32 -20.20 19.19
CA LYS A 69 -0.65 -19.15 18.21
C LYS A 69 -2.06 -18.54 18.40
N THR A 70 -3.02 -19.35 18.85
CA THR A 70 -4.40 -18.91 19.12
C THR A 70 -4.47 -17.88 20.24
N ALA A 71 -3.69 -18.06 21.31
CA ALA A 71 -3.63 -17.11 22.41
C ALA A 71 -3.02 -15.76 21.97
N LEU A 72 -1.97 -15.79 21.13
CA LEU A 72 -1.40 -14.56 20.55
C LEU A 72 -2.40 -13.81 19.67
N GLU A 73 -3.21 -14.51 18.87
CA GLU A 73 -4.28 -13.89 18.09
C GLU A 73 -5.35 -13.25 18.99
N GLN A 74 -5.71 -13.89 20.10
CA GLN A 74 -6.64 -13.29 21.07
C GLN A 74 -6.06 -12.05 21.74
N ALA A 75 -4.77 -12.06 22.12
CA ALA A 75 -4.09 -10.86 22.63
C ALA A 75 -4.09 -9.73 21.60
N GLY A 76 -3.80 -10.04 20.34
CA GLY A 76 -3.91 -9.09 19.22
C GLY A 76 -5.32 -8.54 19.03
N MET A 77 -6.35 -9.37 19.21
CA MET A 77 -7.75 -8.94 19.16
C MET A 77 -8.09 -7.96 20.30
N MET A 78 -7.61 -8.19 21.52
CA MET A 78 -7.81 -7.25 22.63
C MET A 78 -7.15 -5.90 22.35
N LEU A 79 -5.93 -5.89 21.79
CA LEU A 79 -5.24 -4.67 21.39
C LEU A 79 -5.98 -3.91 20.28
N LYS A 80 -6.55 -4.64 19.32
CA LYS A 80 -7.42 -4.06 18.29
C LYS A 80 -8.65 -3.39 18.92
N ASP A 81 -9.33 -4.06 19.84
CA ASP A 81 -10.52 -3.53 20.51
C ASP A 81 -10.17 -2.27 21.33
N MET A 82 -8.94 -2.19 21.87
CA MET A 82 -8.37 -1.01 22.53
C MET A 82 -7.81 0.07 21.58
N GLN A 83 -7.96 -0.09 20.25
CA GLN A 83 -7.40 0.82 19.23
C GLN A 83 -5.86 0.93 19.24
N ARG A 84 -5.16 -0.05 19.84
CA ARG A 84 -3.68 -0.15 19.89
C ARG A 84 -3.17 -1.01 18.74
N LEU A 85 -3.53 -0.63 17.51
CA LEU A 85 -3.25 -1.41 16.31
C LEU A 85 -1.75 -1.76 16.11
N PRO A 86 -0.78 -0.84 16.25
CA PRO A 86 0.63 -1.17 16.05
C PRO A 86 1.14 -2.30 16.96
N GLU A 87 0.62 -2.38 18.18
CA GLU A 87 0.99 -3.44 19.13
C GLU A 87 0.33 -4.77 18.77
N ALA A 88 -0.94 -4.73 18.32
CA ALA A 88 -1.63 -5.93 17.84
C ALA A 88 -0.85 -6.61 16.71
N ILE A 89 -0.28 -5.82 15.79
CA ILE A 89 0.51 -6.31 14.66
C ILE A 89 1.73 -7.13 15.12
N GLN A 90 2.42 -6.71 16.19
CA GLN A 90 3.59 -7.45 16.69
C GLN A 90 3.23 -8.89 17.10
N TYR A 91 2.04 -9.08 17.70
CA TYR A 91 1.57 -10.41 18.08
C TYR A 91 1.09 -11.23 16.87
N ILE A 92 0.50 -10.59 15.86
CA ILE A 92 0.17 -11.27 14.60
C ILE A 92 1.43 -11.77 13.90
N GLU A 93 2.51 -10.98 13.84
CA GLU A 93 3.77 -11.41 13.25
C GLU A 93 4.38 -12.61 13.98
N LYS A 94 4.36 -12.60 15.32
CA LYS A 94 4.79 -13.75 16.14
C LYS A 94 3.93 -14.98 15.85
N ALA A 95 2.61 -14.83 15.81
CA ALA A 95 1.70 -15.93 15.49
C ALA A 95 1.95 -16.48 14.08
N SER A 96 2.21 -15.62 13.09
CA SER A 96 2.56 -16.02 11.72
C SER A 96 3.85 -16.84 11.65
N MET A 97 4.90 -16.49 12.40
CA MET A 97 6.11 -17.33 12.49
C MET A 97 5.78 -18.72 13.03
N MET A 98 4.97 -18.80 14.08
CA MET A 98 4.55 -20.09 14.67
C MET A 98 3.63 -20.89 13.71
N TYR A 99 2.83 -20.24 12.87
CA TYR A 99 2.06 -20.92 11.83
C TYR A 99 2.96 -21.57 10.78
N ILE A 100 4.05 -20.91 10.38
CA ILE A 100 5.04 -21.45 9.44
C ILE A 100 5.77 -22.65 10.06
N GLU A 101 6.28 -22.50 11.28
CA GLU A 101 6.99 -23.57 12.01
C GLU A 101 6.13 -24.82 12.22
N ASN A 102 4.81 -24.64 12.37
CA ASN A 102 3.85 -25.73 12.53
C ASN A 102 3.34 -26.32 11.20
N GLY A 103 3.93 -25.96 10.05
CA GLY A 103 3.54 -26.50 8.74
C GLY A 103 2.19 -25.98 8.24
N THR A 104 1.78 -24.78 8.67
CA THR A 104 0.54 -24.10 8.24
C THR A 104 0.82 -22.72 7.62
N PRO A 105 1.67 -22.64 6.57
CA PRO A 105 2.10 -21.37 5.96
C PRO A 105 0.93 -20.55 5.39
N ASP A 106 -0.12 -21.20 4.88
CA ASP A 106 -1.33 -20.53 4.39
C ASP A 106 -1.99 -19.65 5.44
N THR A 107 -2.10 -20.15 6.67
CA THR A 107 -2.68 -19.39 7.78
C THR A 107 -1.79 -18.21 8.15
N ALA A 108 -0.46 -18.40 8.11
CA ALA A 108 0.51 -17.34 8.35
C ALA A 108 0.35 -16.19 7.34
N ALA A 109 0.31 -16.52 6.05
CA ALA A 109 0.18 -15.54 4.98
C ALA A 109 -1.16 -14.79 5.03
N MET A 110 -2.27 -15.51 5.29
CA MET A 110 -3.59 -14.88 5.47
C MET A 110 -3.64 -13.96 6.69
N ALA A 111 -3.00 -14.32 7.80
CA ALA A 111 -2.92 -13.47 8.98
C ALA A 111 -2.14 -12.18 8.69
N LEU A 112 -1.00 -12.29 7.99
CA LEU A 112 -0.19 -11.14 7.57
C LEU A 112 -0.93 -10.23 6.56
N ASP A 113 -1.64 -10.80 5.58
CA ASP A 113 -2.44 -10.02 4.62
C ASP A 113 -3.54 -9.21 5.32
N ARG A 114 -4.26 -9.84 6.27
CA ARG A 114 -5.28 -9.15 7.07
C ARG A 114 -4.68 -8.05 7.96
N ALA A 115 -3.52 -8.31 8.54
CA ALA A 115 -2.78 -7.35 9.35
C ALA A 115 -2.32 -6.14 8.52
N GLY A 116 -1.78 -6.37 7.32
CA GLY A 116 -1.42 -5.33 6.37
C GLY A 116 -2.58 -4.41 6.05
N LYS A 117 -3.74 -4.98 5.71
CA LYS A 117 -4.96 -4.20 5.42
C LYS A 117 -5.44 -3.38 6.62
N LEU A 118 -5.31 -3.93 7.83
CA LEU A 118 -5.75 -3.25 9.05
C LEU A 118 -4.87 -2.05 9.41
N ILE A 119 -3.56 -2.12 9.13
CA ILE A 119 -2.60 -1.08 9.48
C ILE A 119 -2.42 -0.03 8.38
N GLU A 120 -2.88 -0.26 7.14
CA GLU A 120 -2.85 0.73 6.04
C GLU A 120 -3.29 2.17 6.44
N PRO A 121 -4.41 2.40 7.16
CA PRO A 121 -4.83 3.75 7.53
C PRO A 121 -3.96 4.39 8.64
N VAL A 122 -3.09 3.62 9.29
CA VAL A 122 -2.27 4.06 10.43
C VAL A 122 -0.79 4.20 10.03
N ASP A 123 -0.24 3.17 9.41
CA ASP A 123 1.16 3.08 9.01
C ASP A 123 1.30 2.30 7.70
N LEU A 124 1.45 3.04 6.60
CA LEU A 124 1.64 2.47 5.27
C LEU A 124 2.96 1.70 5.15
N SER A 125 4.03 2.12 5.85
CA SER A 125 5.33 1.43 5.77
C SER A 125 5.24 0.07 6.41
N LYS A 126 4.54 -0.03 7.56
CA LYS A 126 4.28 -1.33 8.19
C LYS A 126 3.38 -2.22 7.34
N ALA A 127 2.37 -1.66 6.67
CA ALA A 127 1.53 -2.43 5.74
C ALA A 127 2.34 -3.03 4.58
N VAL A 128 3.29 -2.29 4.01
CA VAL A 128 4.22 -2.79 2.98
C VAL A 128 5.03 -3.97 3.49
N ASP A 129 5.66 -3.84 4.66
CA ASP A 129 6.45 -4.92 5.31
C ASP A 129 5.61 -6.19 5.49
N LEU A 130 4.38 -6.05 5.98
CA LEU A 130 3.47 -7.20 6.18
C LEU A 130 3.07 -7.87 4.87
N TYR A 131 2.73 -7.10 3.82
CA TYR A 131 2.42 -7.67 2.51
C TYR A 131 3.63 -8.34 1.85
N GLN A 132 4.84 -7.80 2.02
CA GLN A 132 6.07 -8.42 1.53
C GLN A 132 6.39 -9.73 2.27
N LYS A 133 6.23 -9.76 3.60
CA LYS A 133 6.34 -11.00 4.39
C LYS A 133 5.34 -12.04 3.95
N ALA A 134 4.07 -11.65 3.76
CA ALA A 134 3.03 -12.55 3.29
C ALA A 134 3.30 -13.08 1.86
N ALA A 135 3.81 -12.22 0.97
CA ALA A 135 4.24 -12.62 -0.37
C ALA A 135 5.40 -13.63 -0.30
N SER A 136 6.39 -13.41 0.57
CA SER A 136 7.51 -14.34 0.75
C SER A 136 7.08 -15.70 1.27
N VAL A 137 6.06 -15.77 2.14
CA VAL A 137 5.50 -17.06 2.58
C VAL A 137 4.94 -17.84 1.38
N PHE A 138 4.14 -17.21 0.52
CA PHE A 138 3.62 -17.89 -0.67
C PHE A 138 4.70 -18.20 -1.71
N GLU A 139 5.71 -17.35 -1.85
CA GLU A 139 6.84 -17.57 -2.77
C GLU A 139 7.66 -18.80 -2.35
N ASN A 140 7.91 -18.98 -1.05
CA ASN A 140 8.61 -20.15 -0.51
C ASN A 140 7.84 -21.46 -0.73
N GLU A 141 6.52 -21.39 -0.81
CA GLU A 141 5.62 -22.51 -1.13
C GLU A 141 5.38 -22.67 -2.65
N GLU A 142 6.14 -21.97 -3.50
CA GLU A 142 6.03 -21.96 -4.98
C GLU A 142 4.65 -21.50 -5.50
N ARG A 143 3.88 -20.78 -4.67
CA ARG A 143 2.55 -20.26 -4.98
C ARG A 143 2.60 -18.87 -5.59
N LEU A 144 3.21 -18.78 -6.77
CA LEU A 144 3.53 -17.51 -7.44
C LEU A 144 2.33 -16.59 -7.67
N ARG A 145 1.14 -17.14 -7.96
CA ARG A 145 -0.08 -16.33 -8.18
C ARG A 145 -0.51 -15.56 -6.92
N GLN A 146 -0.46 -16.22 -5.76
CA GLN A 146 -0.78 -15.57 -4.48
C GLN A 146 0.32 -14.60 -4.06
N ALA A 147 1.59 -14.98 -4.25
CA ALA A 147 2.72 -14.13 -3.91
C ALA A 147 2.71 -12.82 -4.70
N VAL A 148 2.47 -12.86 -6.02
CA VAL A 148 2.46 -11.65 -6.86
C VAL A 148 1.27 -10.72 -6.56
N GLU A 149 0.12 -11.26 -6.15
CA GLU A 149 -1.03 -10.44 -5.74
C GLU A 149 -0.71 -9.58 -4.51
N LEU A 150 -0.05 -10.18 -3.51
CA LEU A 150 0.37 -9.46 -2.29
C LEU A 150 1.50 -8.48 -2.57
N LEU A 151 2.45 -8.85 -3.40
CA LEU A 151 3.50 -7.94 -3.86
C LEU A 151 2.90 -6.72 -4.60
N GLY A 152 1.85 -6.94 -5.40
CA GLY A 152 1.12 -5.84 -6.05
C GLY A 152 0.43 -4.89 -5.07
N LYS A 153 -0.04 -5.36 -3.91
CA LYS A 153 -0.49 -4.46 -2.81
C LYS A 153 0.68 -3.61 -2.30
N ALA A 154 1.83 -4.23 -2.01
CA ALA A 154 3.02 -3.53 -1.55
C ALA A 154 3.50 -2.46 -2.54
N SER A 155 3.60 -2.79 -3.83
CA SER A 155 4.02 -1.84 -4.88
C SER A 155 3.12 -0.60 -4.96
N ARG A 156 1.80 -0.79 -4.89
CA ARG A 156 0.83 0.32 -4.90
C ARG A 156 0.99 1.23 -3.68
N LEU A 157 1.23 0.64 -2.51
CA LEU A 157 1.50 1.42 -1.29
C LEU A 157 2.83 2.16 -1.33
N LEU A 158 3.87 1.58 -1.93
CA LEU A 158 5.16 2.25 -2.14
C LEU A 158 5.02 3.46 -3.05
N VAL A 159 4.24 3.34 -4.14
CA VAL A 159 3.88 4.48 -5.00
C VAL A 159 3.10 5.53 -4.22
N ARG A 160 2.10 5.13 -3.41
CA ARG A 160 1.33 6.05 -2.56
C ARG A 160 2.21 6.82 -1.58
N GLN A 161 3.26 6.18 -1.04
CA GLN A 161 4.27 6.79 -0.16
C GLN A 161 5.31 7.63 -0.91
N LYS A 162 5.28 7.65 -2.25
CA LYS A 162 6.32 8.26 -3.11
C LYS A 162 7.72 7.67 -2.91
N LYS A 163 7.81 6.43 -2.42
CA LYS A 163 9.07 5.66 -2.32
C LYS A 163 9.37 5.00 -3.67
N PHE A 164 9.67 5.82 -4.66
CA PHE A 164 9.75 5.38 -6.05
C PHE A 164 10.87 4.39 -6.32
N ASP A 165 12.01 4.49 -5.63
CA ASP A 165 13.10 3.53 -5.79
C ASP A 165 12.68 2.11 -5.36
N GLU A 166 12.06 1.98 -4.19
CA GLU A 166 11.52 0.72 -3.70
C GLU A 166 10.36 0.22 -4.59
N ALA A 167 9.51 1.13 -5.06
CA ALA A 167 8.39 0.78 -5.93
C ALA A 167 8.87 0.15 -7.26
N VAL A 168 9.92 0.69 -7.89
CA VAL A 168 10.47 0.12 -9.14
C VAL A 168 10.96 -1.31 -8.92
N VAL A 169 11.70 -1.55 -7.83
CA VAL A 169 12.19 -2.89 -7.49
C VAL A 169 11.02 -3.86 -7.28
N SER A 170 10.00 -3.43 -6.54
CA SER A 170 8.80 -4.23 -6.27
C SER A 170 8.02 -4.55 -7.55
N ILE A 171 7.79 -3.57 -8.42
CA ILE A 171 7.08 -3.76 -9.70
C ILE A 171 7.90 -4.62 -10.67
N GLN A 172 9.22 -4.50 -10.70
CA GLN A 172 10.07 -5.37 -11.52
C GLN A 172 9.97 -6.83 -11.06
N LYS A 173 9.94 -7.08 -9.74
CA LYS A 173 9.72 -8.42 -9.20
C LYS A 173 8.33 -8.94 -9.59
N GLU A 174 7.28 -8.12 -9.53
CA GLU A 174 5.95 -8.51 -10.04
C GLU A 174 5.98 -8.89 -11.53
N LYS A 175 6.60 -8.06 -12.37
CA LYS A 175 6.71 -8.30 -13.81
C LYS A 175 7.42 -9.61 -14.13
N ASN A 176 8.50 -9.93 -13.39
CA ASN A 176 9.19 -11.21 -13.53
C ASN A 176 8.28 -12.38 -13.15
N MET A 177 7.59 -12.30 -12.00
CA MET A 177 6.67 -13.36 -11.57
C MET A 177 5.51 -13.56 -12.54
N TYR A 178 4.92 -12.48 -13.07
CA TYR A 178 3.87 -12.55 -14.09
C TYR A 178 4.36 -13.17 -15.40
N ARG A 179 5.61 -12.89 -15.79
CA ARG A 179 6.24 -13.53 -16.96
C ARG A 179 6.42 -15.02 -16.72
N ASP A 180 6.87 -15.42 -15.54
CA ASP A 180 7.14 -16.82 -15.21
C ASP A 180 5.84 -17.66 -15.16
N ILE A 181 4.70 -17.05 -14.80
CA ILE A 181 3.37 -17.68 -14.91
C ILE A 181 2.66 -17.42 -16.25
N GLU A 182 3.38 -16.89 -17.24
CA GLU A 182 2.93 -16.58 -18.61
C GLU A 182 1.70 -15.66 -18.71
N ASN A 183 1.49 -14.81 -17.71
CA ASN A 183 0.46 -13.77 -17.74
C ASN A 183 1.01 -12.50 -18.41
N TYR A 184 1.24 -12.61 -19.72
CA TYR A 184 1.82 -11.52 -20.52
C TYR A 184 0.98 -10.23 -20.52
N PRO A 185 -0.36 -10.25 -20.64
CA PRO A 185 -1.15 -9.02 -20.59
C PRO A 185 -0.92 -8.21 -19.31
N THR A 186 -0.73 -8.89 -18.17
CA THR A 186 -0.44 -8.20 -16.91
C THR A 186 0.98 -7.65 -16.88
N CYS A 187 1.95 -8.31 -17.52
CA CYS A 187 3.31 -7.76 -17.69
C CYS A 187 3.30 -6.41 -18.42
N PHE A 188 2.41 -6.22 -19.40
CA PHE A 188 2.28 -4.96 -20.12
C PHE A 188 1.82 -3.85 -19.17
N LYS A 189 0.81 -4.14 -18.33
CA LYS A 189 0.35 -3.22 -17.28
C LYS A 189 1.45 -2.89 -16.26
N LYS A 190 2.30 -3.86 -15.90
CA LYS A 190 3.45 -3.59 -15.04
C LYS A 190 4.49 -2.69 -15.72
N THR A 191 4.69 -2.83 -17.04
CA THR A 191 5.56 -1.93 -17.81
C THR A 191 5.04 -0.50 -17.77
N ILE A 192 3.72 -0.29 -17.89
CA ILE A 192 3.09 1.04 -17.73
C ILE A 192 3.41 1.61 -16.34
N ALA A 193 3.21 0.81 -15.29
CA ALA A 193 3.51 1.24 -13.92
C ALA A 193 4.99 1.62 -13.74
N GLN A 194 5.94 0.84 -14.28
CA GLN A 194 7.38 1.15 -14.23
C GLN A 194 7.70 2.48 -14.93
N VAL A 195 7.18 2.68 -16.15
CA VAL A 195 7.40 3.92 -16.91
C VAL A 195 6.87 5.13 -16.13
N LEU A 196 5.64 5.05 -15.60
CA LEU A 196 5.09 6.14 -14.79
C LEU A 196 5.97 6.47 -13.57
N VAL A 197 6.46 5.45 -12.86
CA VAL A 197 7.33 5.65 -11.70
C VAL A 197 8.68 6.27 -12.11
N HIS A 198 9.30 5.82 -13.19
CA HIS A 198 10.57 6.40 -13.68
C HIS A 198 10.42 7.84 -14.18
N LEU A 199 9.33 8.16 -14.87
CA LEU A 199 9.08 9.55 -15.30
C LEU A 199 8.82 10.48 -14.11
N HIS A 200 8.18 10.00 -13.03
CA HIS A 200 8.06 10.75 -11.76
C HIS A 200 9.39 10.95 -11.04
N ARG A 201 10.38 10.08 -11.28
CA ARG A 201 11.76 10.25 -10.83
C ARG A 201 12.58 11.16 -11.75
N ALA A 202 11.97 11.70 -12.82
CA ALA A 202 12.64 12.43 -13.90
C ALA A 202 13.77 11.62 -14.57
N ASP A 203 13.64 10.28 -14.58
CA ASP A 203 14.61 9.36 -15.17
C ASP A 203 14.05 8.78 -16.48
N TYR A 204 14.12 9.60 -17.54
CA TYR A 204 13.64 9.22 -18.87
C TYR A 204 14.38 8.00 -19.42
N VAL A 205 15.70 7.91 -19.18
CA VAL A 205 16.53 6.82 -19.70
C VAL A 205 16.09 5.48 -19.12
N ALA A 206 15.80 5.42 -17.81
CA ALA A 206 15.26 4.21 -17.21
C ALA A 206 13.83 3.90 -17.69
N ALA A 207 12.98 4.91 -17.89
CA ALA A 207 11.64 4.73 -18.43
C ALA A 207 11.66 4.13 -19.85
N ASP A 208 12.47 4.69 -20.75
CA ASP A 208 12.69 4.16 -22.11
C ASP A 208 13.25 2.73 -22.08
N LYS A 209 14.22 2.47 -21.19
CA LYS A 209 14.78 1.13 -21.00
C LYS A 209 13.72 0.11 -20.61
N CYS A 210 12.77 0.46 -19.74
CA CYS A 210 11.68 -0.45 -19.36
C CYS A 210 10.81 -0.88 -20.56
N VAL A 211 10.52 0.05 -21.50
CA VAL A 211 9.78 -0.27 -22.73
C VAL A 211 10.62 -1.16 -23.63
N ARG A 212 11.90 -0.83 -23.84
CA ARG A 212 12.80 -1.62 -24.66
C ARG A 212 12.96 -3.06 -24.18
N GLU A 213 13.15 -3.25 -22.88
CA GLU A 213 13.23 -4.59 -22.28
C GLU A 213 11.91 -5.36 -22.40
N SER A 214 10.77 -4.67 -22.52
CA SER A 214 9.46 -5.33 -22.68
C SER A 214 9.18 -5.81 -24.11
N TYR A 215 9.92 -5.37 -25.13
CA TYR A 215 9.76 -5.89 -26.51
C TYR A 215 10.02 -7.41 -26.64
N SER A 216 10.80 -7.99 -25.74
CA SER A 216 11.01 -9.45 -25.72
C SER A 216 9.85 -10.23 -25.09
N ILE A 217 8.83 -9.55 -24.53
CA ILE A 217 7.67 -10.20 -23.94
C ILE A 217 6.67 -10.54 -25.05
N PRO A 218 6.20 -11.80 -25.16
CA PRO A 218 5.25 -12.21 -26.19
C PRO A 218 4.02 -11.29 -26.26
N GLY A 219 3.75 -10.74 -27.45
CA GLY A 219 2.59 -9.90 -27.71
C GLY A 219 2.72 -8.43 -27.32
N PHE A 220 3.81 -8.00 -26.67
CA PHE A 220 3.96 -6.61 -26.23
C PHE A 220 4.03 -5.63 -27.41
N SER A 221 4.87 -5.87 -28.42
CA SER A 221 5.10 -4.92 -29.52
C SER A 221 3.85 -4.60 -30.36
N GLY A 222 2.85 -5.49 -30.34
CA GLY A 222 1.58 -5.30 -31.05
C GLY A 222 0.43 -4.84 -30.15
N SER A 223 0.68 -4.58 -28.87
CA SER A 223 -0.36 -4.23 -27.91
C SER A 223 -0.64 -2.72 -27.88
N GLU A 224 -1.87 -2.37 -27.48
CA GLU A 224 -2.24 -0.98 -27.20
C GLU A 224 -1.37 -0.37 -26.08
N ASP A 225 -0.90 -1.20 -25.14
CA ASP A 225 0.00 -0.77 -24.06
C ASP A 225 1.33 -0.25 -24.61
N CYS A 226 1.93 -0.95 -25.57
CA CYS A 226 3.20 -0.54 -26.18
C CYS A 226 3.03 0.77 -26.95
N ILE A 227 2.00 0.87 -27.79
CA ILE A 227 1.70 2.08 -28.57
C ILE A 227 1.51 3.28 -27.64
N ALA A 228 0.74 3.11 -26.56
CA ALA A 228 0.49 4.18 -25.61
C ALA A 228 1.78 4.59 -24.86
N LEU A 229 2.66 3.64 -24.52
CA LEU A 229 3.93 3.93 -23.87
C LEU A 229 4.90 4.66 -24.81
N GLU A 230 4.97 4.28 -26.09
CA GLU A 230 5.78 4.98 -27.09
C GLU A 230 5.28 6.42 -27.28
N GLN A 231 3.97 6.63 -27.37
CA GLN A 231 3.37 7.96 -27.43
C GLN A 231 3.63 8.78 -26.15
N LEU A 232 3.59 8.15 -24.97
CA LEU A 232 3.89 8.81 -23.71
C LEU A 232 5.35 9.28 -23.68
N LEU A 233 6.29 8.39 -24.00
CA LEU A 233 7.72 8.71 -24.01
C LEU A 233 8.08 9.76 -25.07
N GLN A 234 7.47 9.68 -26.26
CA GLN A 234 7.63 10.68 -27.30
C GLN A 234 7.15 12.06 -26.83
N GLY A 235 5.95 12.15 -26.27
CA GLY A 235 5.40 13.40 -25.76
C GLY A 235 6.24 13.99 -24.62
N TYR A 236 6.74 13.12 -23.74
CA TYR A 236 7.62 13.54 -22.64
C TYR A 236 8.96 14.10 -23.13
N ASP A 237 9.61 13.43 -24.10
CA ASP A 237 10.88 13.87 -24.70
C ASP A 237 10.73 15.19 -25.47
N GLN A 238 9.64 15.32 -26.23
CA GLN A 238 9.33 16.53 -27.01
C GLN A 238 8.75 17.68 -26.18
N GLN A 239 8.56 17.48 -24.88
CA GLN A 239 7.91 18.43 -23.98
C GLN A 239 6.47 18.81 -24.41
N ASP A 240 5.77 17.88 -25.06
CA ASP A 240 4.36 18.05 -25.48
C ASP A 240 3.42 17.65 -24.33
N GLU A 241 3.04 18.65 -23.52
CA GLU A 241 2.09 18.50 -22.42
C GLU A 241 0.73 17.96 -22.86
N ASP A 242 0.24 18.37 -24.05
CA ASP A 242 -1.07 17.96 -24.53
C ASP A 242 -1.05 16.48 -24.92
N GLN A 243 0.03 16.01 -25.55
CA GLN A 243 0.20 14.58 -25.86
C GLN A 243 0.29 13.73 -24.60
N VAL A 244 1.14 14.11 -23.64
CA VAL A 244 1.26 13.40 -22.37
C VAL A 244 -0.09 13.37 -21.64
N ALA A 245 -0.76 14.51 -21.55
CA ALA A 245 -2.08 14.60 -20.91
C ALA A 245 -3.12 13.72 -21.62
N ARG A 246 -3.16 13.68 -22.96
CA ARG A 246 -4.07 12.79 -23.71
C ARG A 246 -3.83 11.32 -23.38
N VAL A 247 -2.57 10.87 -23.38
CA VAL A 247 -2.21 9.47 -23.09
C VAL A 247 -2.54 9.11 -21.65
N CYS A 248 -2.11 9.92 -20.68
CA CYS A 248 -2.38 9.69 -19.25
C CYS A 248 -3.88 9.75 -18.90
N ASN A 249 -4.70 10.41 -19.72
CA ASN A 249 -6.16 10.46 -19.56
C ASN A 249 -6.94 9.40 -20.37
N SER A 250 -6.25 8.55 -21.13
CA SER A 250 -6.87 7.47 -21.88
C SER A 250 -7.48 6.40 -20.96
N PRO A 251 -8.45 5.60 -21.44
CA PRO A 251 -9.02 4.49 -20.66
C PRO A 251 -7.95 3.51 -20.16
N LEU A 252 -6.91 3.29 -20.95
CA LEU A 252 -5.82 2.36 -20.65
C LEU A 252 -5.05 2.76 -19.38
N PHE A 253 -4.88 4.06 -19.12
CA PHE A 253 -4.22 4.57 -17.90
C PHE A 253 -5.23 4.79 -16.76
N LYS A 254 -6.44 5.24 -17.06
CA LYS A 254 -7.47 5.53 -16.04
C LYS A 254 -8.00 4.28 -15.33
N TYR A 255 -8.03 3.13 -16.00
CA TYR A 255 -8.46 1.86 -15.41
C TYR A 255 -7.32 1.07 -14.76
N MET A 256 -6.12 1.62 -14.68
CA MET A 256 -5.06 1.09 -13.81
C MET A 256 -5.49 1.17 -12.34
N ASP A 257 -4.82 0.41 -11.47
CA ASP A 257 -5.00 0.58 -10.02
C ASP A 257 -4.88 2.05 -9.61
N ASN A 258 -5.71 2.47 -8.64
CA ASN A 258 -5.88 3.88 -8.25
C ASN A 258 -4.57 4.64 -8.02
N ASP A 259 -3.58 4.00 -7.40
CA ASP A 259 -2.29 4.64 -7.11
C ASP A 259 -1.50 4.95 -8.40
N TYR A 260 -1.54 4.05 -9.41
CA TYR A 260 -0.91 4.29 -10.71
C TYR A 260 -1.71 5.25 -11.59
N ALA A 261 -3.05 5.19 -11.57
CA ALA A 261 -3.90 6.12 -12.31
C ALA A 261 -3.70 7.57 -11.81
N LYS A 262 -3.62 7.76 -10.49
CA LYS A 262 -3.26 9.07 -9.90
C LYS A 262 -1.85 9.50 -10.27
N LEU A 263 -0.90 8.57 -10.29
CA LEU A 263 0.46 8.84 -10.74
C LEU A 263 0.49 9.34 -12.19
N ALA A 264 -0.28 8.72 -13.10
CA ALA A 264 -0.41 9.18 -14.48
C ALA A 264 -0.99 10.60 -14.58
N ILE A 265 -2.07 10.89 -13.85
CA ILE A 265 -2.73 12.21 -13.88
C ILE A 265 -1.81 13.32 -13.33
N THR A 266 -0.91 12.99 -12.41
CA THR A 266 -0.02 13.96 -11.75
C THR A 266 1.36 14.05 -12.39
N LEU A 267 1.55 13.42 -13.56
CA LEU A 267 2.82 13.45 -14.26
C LEU A 267 3.10 14.85 -14.83
N ASN A 268 4.26 15.40 -14.49
CA ASN A 268 4.72 16.69 -15.01
C ASN A 268 5.69 16.47 -16.16
N VAL A 269 5.55 17.27 -17.22
CA VAL A 269 6.47 17.27 -18.36
C VAL A 269 7.61 18.26 -18.12
N PRO A 270 8.88 17.85 -18.18
CA PRO A 270 10.02 18.76 -18.01
C PRO A 270 9.96 19.89 -19.05
N GLY A 271 10.21 21.13 -18.63
CA GLY A 271 10.23 22.28 -19.55
C GLY A 271 8.85 22.85 -19.93
N GLY A 272 7.76 22.24 -19.44
CA GLY A 272 6.36 22.65 -19.59
C GLY A 272 5.95 23.94 -18.86
N GLY A 273 6.84 24.93 -18.81
CA GLY A 273 6.40 26.27 -18.48
C GLY A 273 5.46 26.73 -19.60
N LYS A 274 4.18 26.98 -19.30
CA LYS A 274 3.26 27.65 -20.22
C LYS A 274 3.99 28.81 -20.87
N LYS A 275 4.44 28.65 -22.13
CA LYS A 275 4.86 29.80 -22.93
C LYS A 275 3.61 30.67 -22.98
N LYS A 276 3.62 31.79 -22.24
CA LYS A 276 2.67 32.88 -22.46
C LYS A 276 2.66 33.06 -23.97
N LYS A 277 1.50 32.84 -24.60
CA LYS A 277 1.30 33.21 -26.00
C LYS A 277 1.84 34.62 -26.12
N ALA A 278 2.97 34.77 -26.81
CA ALA A 278 3.47 36.08 -27.17
C ALA A 278 2.37 36.67 -28.05
N THR A 279 1.61 37.61 -27.49
CA THR A 279 0.78 38.51 -28.27
C THR A 279 1.70 39.15 -29.29
N ALA A 280 1.52 38.77 -30.56
CA ALA A 280 2.20 39.41 -31.66
C ALA A 280 1.93 40.91 -31.57
N ALA A 281 2.97 41.70 -31.31
CA ALA A 281 2.90 43.14 -31.47
C ALA A 281 2.72 43.42 -32.97
N PRO A 282 1.74 44.25 -33.39
CA PRO A 282 1.66 44.69 -34.77
C PRO A 282 2.88 45.58 -35.06
N GLY A 283 3.67 45.16 -36.05
CA GLY A 283 4.79 45.93 -36.56
C GLY A 283 4.31 47.18 -37.30
N ASP A 284 5.07 48.24 -37.05
CA ASP A 284 5.04 49.57 -37.65
C ASP A 284 5.04 49.55 -39.20
N GLY A 285 4.21 50.40 -39.80
CA GLY A 285 4.10 50.63 -41.23
C GLY A 285 3.69 52.09 -41.47
N GLY A 286 4.68 52.91 -41.82
CA GLY A 286 4.57 54.37 -41.85
C GLY A 286 3.70 55.00 -42.95
N ALA A 287 3.23 56.20 -42.60
CA ALA A 287 2.95 57.41 -43.41
C ALA A 287 2.35 57.27 -44.83
N ASN A 288 1.12 57.80 -45.04
CA ASN A 288 0.94 59.15 -45.60
C ASN A 288 -0.54 59.62 -45.68
N SER A 289 -0.72 60.91 -45.40
CA SER A 289 -1.68 61.89 -45.97
C SER A 289 -3.22 61.72 -45.87
N ALA A 290 -3.79 62.67 -45.10
CA ALA A 290 -4.84 63.65 -45.45
C ALA A 290 -6.35 63.29 -45.40
N ALA A 291 -7.05 64.12 -44.62
CA ALA A 291 -8.47 64.53 -44.63
C ALA A 291 -9.52 63.39 -44.51
N ASP A 292 -10.52 63.45 -43.64
CA ASP A 292 -11.46 64.55 -43.42
C ASP A 292 -12.25 64.29 -42.11
N LYS A 293 -12.61 65.35 -41.39
CA LYS A 293 -13.61 65.37 -40.30
C LYS A 293 -14.81 66.17 -40.82
N PRO A 294 -16.05 65.89 -40.38
CA PRO A 294 -16.64 66.69 -39.29
C PRO A 294 -17.29 65.81 -38.20
N GLU A 295 -17.11 66.12 -36.91
CA GLU A 295 -17.91 67.05 -36.06
C GLU A 295 -19.18 66.37 -35.52
N GLU A 296 -19.19 66.11 -34.21
CA GLU A 296 -20.06 66.73 -33.18
C GLU A 296 -21.17 65.70 -32.87
N ASP A 297 -21.48 65.30 -31.64
CA ASP A 297 -21.70 66.09 -30.44
C ASP A 297 -21.31 65.33 -29.16
N GLU A 298 -20.96 66.13 -28.15
CA GLU A 298 -20.93 65.79 -26.75
C GLU A 298 -22.32 65.34 -26.28
N ASP A 299 -22.40 64.42 -25.31
CA ASP A 299 -23.25 64.63 -24.15
C ASP A 299 -22.97 63.59 -23.05
N GLU A 300 -22.36 64.13 -22.01
CA GLU A 300 -22.27 63.64 -20.65
C GLU A 300 -23.67 63.51 -20.04
N TYR A 301 -24.05 62.35 -19.49
CA TYR A 301 -24.99 62.36 -18.36
C TYR A 301 -24.77 61.20 -17.39
N ALA A 302 -24.49 61.59 -16.16
CA ALA A 302 -24.30 60.76 -15.00
C ALA A 302 -25.64 60.32 -14.36
N GLY A 303 -25.56 59.26 -13.56
CA GLY A 303 -26.59 58.84 -12.60
C GLY A 303 -27.49 57.73 -13.14
N GLY A 304 -27.74 56.62 -12.46
CA GLY A 304 -27.62 56.33 -11.04
C GLY A 304 -28.82 55.44 -10.68
N LEU A 305 -28.50 54.24 -10.18
CA LEU A 305 -29.29 53.40 -9.26
C LEU A 305 -30.76 53.10 -9.61
N CYS A 306 -31.02 51.82 -9.88
CA CYS A 306 -31.84 50.95 -9.02
C CYS A 306 -31.30 49.51 -9.13
#